data_AF-A0A972XAM2-F1
#
_entry.id   AF-A0A972XAM2-F1
#
_cell.length_a   1.000
_cell.length_b   1.000
_cell.length_c   1.000
_cell.angle_alpha   90.00
_cell.angle_beta   90.00
_cell.angle_gamma   90.00
#
_symmetry.space_group_name_H-M   'P 1'
#
loop_
_entity.id
_entity.type
_entity.pdbx_description
1 polymer ?
#
loop_
_entity_poly.entity_id
_entity_poly.type
_entity_poly.pdbx_seq_one_letter_code
_entity_poly.pdbx_strand_id
1 'polypeptide(L)'
;MGGPLAAAAFFKEMSWHFDLARRCDGSFTYDGAEQFGPGSTEDNTYYGRSTWYGLSPTASHILSYAVPLKQLCISGKDIKPVKAGDETKAPAWLTKQEVADAIAAGRFEQDQKNLSVEELTKALGNWSPTVRCRAAWELVTRPDTRSLVPQLITALEGPDAWLRKGACEALGQFKAPEALPVFIRLLNHEDRGLRWLAARALGNFEADAVAPHVDALLQAFISNAQPNDPIDWSDPLQFANGALSKTLFNGKINAATAKAPKDLLLPALRIAMQLPAGYARCHSTNFLRNQLTAEDTLALTSEIVDMATVLPPGDQMFRNRPAAMEHLAKNLLTEGVSVALALQQVSCHGDAYEHNAGVSAIVKYGDAARWTLPALRQITANCAPDTFPIPPGSYFQQIVQTIDTISSAITAPAMISGLPVANPQVVATKAAKLITLKGVTPGNGPLTYAIVEEPAHGTLSGTPPSVTYTPSDGYQGTDRFTFTVSSETTSGKLESPAGTVSLIVGEAGTGLRGEYVKDGKRLANRVDPAVDFDWSTLPAEEKIDSADVKIQWNGQVLAPETGTYVFSTLSAGGVRLWVNGIRVINEPRDRPPRWTDGAPVDLVEGQRYDVKLAC
;
A
#
# COMPACT_ATOMS: atom_id res chain seq x y z
N MET A 1 -6.77 -0.72 -17.15
CA MET A 1 -5.81 -0.52 -18.28
C MET A 1 -6.50 0.32 -19.34
N GLY A 2 -5.83 1.36 -19.87
CA GLY A 2 -6.38 2.61 -20.43
C GLY A 2 -7.21 2.59 -21.73
N GLY A 3 -8.06 1.59 -21.92
CA GLY A 3 -8.98 1.52 -23.06
C GLY A 3 -8.30 1.27 -24.41
N PRO A 4 -9.08 1.24 -25.51
CA PRO A 4 -8.60 0.81 -26.83
C PRO A 4 -7.46 1.66 -27.38
N LEU A 5 -7.44 2.96 -27.07
CA LEU A 5 -6.41 3.89 -27.54
C LEU A 5 -5.07 3.71 -26.84
N ALA A 6 -5.06 3.48 -25.51
CA ALA A 6 -3.82 3.19 -24.79
C ALA A 6 -3.28 1.80 -25.14
N ALA A 7 -4.17 0.83 -25.33
CA ALA A 7 -3.79 -0.49 -25.84
C ALA A 7 -3.18 -0.38 -27.25
N ALA A 8 -3.79 0.40 -28.15
CA ALA A 8 -3.25 0.62 -29.49
C ALA A 8 -1.90 1.34 -29.48
N ALA A 9 -1.72 2.35 -28.62
CA ALA A 9 -0.44 3.03 -28.46
C ALA A 9 0.65 2.08 -27.93
N PHE A 10 0.32 1.28 -26.91
CA PHE A 10 1.21 0.26 -26.37
C PHE A 10 1.59 -0.81 -27.41
N PHE A 11 0.62 -1.36 -28.15
CA PHE A 11 0.89 -2.33 -29.21
C PHE A 11 1.65 -1.72 -30.39
N LYS A 12 1.46 -0.44 -30.69
CA LYS A 12 2.24 0.27 -31.70
C LYS A 12 3.70 0.41 -31.27
N GLU A 13 3.95 0.71 -30.00
CA GLU A 13 5.31 0.77 -29.45
C GLU A 13 5.95 -0.61 -29.27
N MET A 14 5.15 -1.67 -29.06
CA MET A 14 5.60 -3.06 -28.96
C MET A 14 5.57 -3.81 -30.29
N SER A 15 5.25 -3.14 -31.41
CA SER A 15 5.14 -3.80 -32.73
C SER A 15 6.44 -4.48 -33.16
N TRP A 16 7.59 -3.92 -32.80
CA TRP A 16 8.90 -4.51 -33.04
C TRP A 16 9.10 -5.87 -32.36
N HIS A 17 8.43 -6.13 -31.24
CA HIS A 17 8.51 -7.42 -30.54
C HIS A 17 7.85 -8.52 -31.37
N PHE A 18 6.69 -8.24 -31.96
CA PHE A 18 6.03 -9.18 -32.88
C PHE A 18 6.85 -9.38 -34.15
N ASP A 19 7.55 -8.35 -34.63
CA ASP A 19 8.46 -8.46 -35.76
C ASP A 19 9.67 -9.37 -35.48
N LEU A 20 10.15 -9.43 -34.24
CA LEU A 20 11.22 -10.35 -33.81
C LEU A 20 10.74 -11.80 -33.65
N ALA A 21 9.47 -12.01 -33.30
CA ALA A 21 8.89 -13.35 -33.12
C ALA A 21 8.30 -13.96 -34.41
N ARG A 22 8.29 -13.17 -35.50
CA ARG A 22 7.69 -13.51 -36.81
C ARG A 22 8.68 -14.28 -37.68
N ARG A 23 8.23 -15.41 -38.23
CA ARG A 23 8.97 -16.23 -39.18
C ARG A 23 9.05 -15.56 -40.55
N CYS A 24 9.98 -16.06 -41.36
CA CYS A 24 10.23 -15.56 -42.72
C CYS A 24 9.04 -15.74 -43.69
N ASP A 25 8.08 -16.60 -43.35
CA ASP A 25 6.82 -16.83 -44.06
C ASP A 25 5.65 -15.99 -43.54
N GLY A 26 5.89 -15.11 -42.56
CA GLY A 26 4.87 -14.26 -41.95
C GLY A 26 4.04 -14.95 -40.86
N SER A 27 4.29 -16.24 -40.58
CA SER A 27 3.69 -16.91 -39.43
C SER A 27 4.35 -16.46 -38.13
N PHE A 28 3.61 -16.55 -37.02
CA PHE A 28 4.15 -16.36 -35.69
C PHE A 28 4.37 -17.72 -35.04
N THR A 29 5.49 -17.88 -34.36
CA THR A 29 5.74 -19.09 -33.57
C THR A 29 4.80 -19.06 -32.36
N TYR A 30 3.92 -20.05 -32.23
CA TYR A 30 3.08 -20.20 -31.02
C TYR A 30 3.98 -20.63 -29.85
N ASP A 31 4.34 -19.68 -28.99
CA ASP A 31 5.19 -19.90 -27.81
C ASP A 31 4.35 -20.17 -26.55
N GLY A 32 3.42 -21.11 -26.65
CA GLY A 32 2.51 -21.60 -25.60
C GLY A 32 2.49 -20.84 -24.27
N ALA A 33 1.38 -20.15 -23.99
CA ALA A 33 1.11 -19.64 -22.65
C ALA A 33 0.81 -20.79 -21.67
N GLU A 34 1.27 -20.64 -20.42
CA GLU A 34 1.21 -21.59 -19.29
C GLU A 34 -0.10 -22.35 -19.06
N GLN A 35 -1.25 -21.85 -19.53
CA GLN A 35 -2.55 -22.47 -19.26
C GLN A 35 -2.85 -23.71 -20.12
N PHE A 36 -2.03 -24.00 -21.14
CA PHE A 36 -2.31 -25.08 -22.11
C PHE A 36 -1.26 -26.20 -22.16
N GLY A 37 -0.29 -26.22 -21.23
CA GLY A 37 0.72 -27.27 -21.12
C GLY A 37 1.80 -27.20 -22.22
N PRO A 38 2.78 -28.14 -22.21
CA PRO A 38 3.81 -28.18 -23.24
C PRO A 38 3.18 -28.48 -24.60
N GLY A 39 3.17 -27.50 -25.50
CA GLY A 39 2.82 -27.72 -26.89
C GLY A 39 3.95 -28.46 -27.59
N SER A 40 3.65 -29.62 -28.20
CA SER A 40 4.53 -30.26 -29.19
C SER A 40 4.00 -29.96 -30.58
N THR A 41 4.87 -29.54 -31.50
CA THR A 41 4.57 -29.58 -32.94
C THR A 41 4.63 -31.02 -33.44
N GLU A 42 3.88 -31.35 -34.50
CA GLU A 42 3.84 -32.71 -35.10
C GLU A 42 5.21 -33.25 -35.53
N ASP A 43 6.18 -32.35 -35.76
CA ASP A 43 7.54 -32.70 -36.17
C ASP A 43 8.52 -32.89 -35.00
N ASN A 44 8.06 -32.84 -33.74
CA ASN A 44 8.88 -32.98 -32.53
C ASN A 44 10.05 -31.98 -32.43
N THR A 45 10.04 -30.89 -33.19
CA THR A 45 11.09 -29.87 -33.14
C THR A 45 10.98 -28.95 -31.92
N TYR A 46 9.89 -29.06 -31.15
CA TYR A 46 9.64 -28.23 -29.99
C TYR A 46 9.26 -29.04 -28.73
N TYR A 47 10.19 -29.10 -27.79
CA TYR A 47 9.97 -29.48 -26.39
C TYR A 47 10.30 -28.27 -25.50
N GLY A 48 9.42 -27.28 -25.48
CA GLY A 48 9.52 -26.15 -24.57
C GLY A 48 8.60 -26.35 -23.36
N ARG A 49 9.14 -26.81 -22.22
CA ARG A 49 8.55 -26.37 -20.94
C ARG A 49 8.95 -24.90 -20.81
N SER A 50 8.19 -23.99 -21.43
CA SER A 50 8.41 -22.55 -21.25
C SER A 50 8.15 -22.25 -19.77
N THR A 51 9.23 -22.18 -18.99
CA THR A 51 9.14 -21.75 -17.60
C THR A 51 8.96 -20.24 -17.61
N TRP A 52 7.71 -19.79 -17.40
CA TRP A 52 7.28 -18.43 -17.01
C TRP A 52 7.61 -17.23 -17.92
N TYR A 53 8.53 -17.34 -18.90
CA TYR A 53 8.95 -16.17 -19.67
C TYR A 53 9.13 -16.53 -21.16
N GLY A 54 8.23 -16.02 -22.01
CA GLY A 54 8.47 -15.93 -23.46
C GLY A 54 9.71 -15.08 -23.74
N LEU A 55 10.42 -15.40 -24.83
CA LEU A 55 11.84 -15.07 -25.06
C LEU A 55 12.77 -15.66 -23.98
N SER A 56 13.81 -16.38 -24.41
CA SER A 56 14.80 -16.92 -23.47
C SER A 56 15.37 -15.78 -22.59
N PRO A 57 15.74 -16.04 -21.32
CA PRO A 57 16.29 -15.01 -20.42
C PRO A 57 17.45 -14.23 -21.04
N THR A 58 18.22 -14.88 -21.91
CA THR A 58 19.28 -14.25 -22.71
C THR A 58 18.75 -13.22 -23.69
N ALA A 59 17.70 -13.56 -24.45
CA ALA A 59 17.09 -12.63 -25.40
C ALA A 59 16.43 -11.45 -24.67
N SER A 60 15.72 -11.71 -23.58
CA SER A 60 15.11 -10.67 -22.75
C SER A 60 16.13 -9.76 -22.08
N HIS A 61 17.27 -10.30 -21.62
CA HIS A 61 18.36 -9.51 -21.05
C HIS A 61 19.04 -8.63 -22.10
N ILE A 62 19.32 -9.16 -23.29
CA ILE A 62 19.91 -8.40 -24.41
C ILE A 62 18.97 -7.26 -24.81
N LEU A 63 17.68 -7.53 -24.96
CA LEU A 63 16.69 -6.51 -25.30
C LEU A 63 16.59 -5.44 -24.19
N SER A 64 16.49 -5.84 -22.92
CA SER A 64 16.37 -4.90 -21.79
C SER A 64 17.61 -4.03 -21.58
N TYR A 65 18.80 -4.56 -21.88
CA TYR A 65 20.06 -3.82 -21.81
C TYR A 65 20.26 -2.89 -23.01
N ALA A 66 19.99 -3.36 -24.23
CA ALA A 66 20.32 -2.64 -25.45
C ALA A 66 19.26 -1.59 -25.85
N VAL A 67 18.00 -1.72 -25.41
CA VAL A 67 16.94 -0.74 -25.68
C VAL A 67 17.23 0.64 -25.07
N PRO A 68 17.54 0.78 -23.76
CA PRO A 68 17.89 2.08 -23.17
C PRO A 68 19.13 2.71 -23.80
N LEU A 69 20.08 1.89 -24.25
CA LEU A 69 21.30 2.32 -24.91
C LEU A 69 21.08 2.76 -26.35
N LYS A 70 19.88 2.56 -26.91
CA LYS A 70 19.57 2.73 -28.35
C LYS A 70 20.51 1.93 -29.25
N GLN A 71 20.96 0.78 -28.77
CA GLN A 71 21.89 -0.11 -29.45
C GLN A 71 21.20 -1.32 -30.09
N LEU A 72 19.87 -1.41 -30.02
CA LEU A 72 19.11 -2.47 -30.68
C LEU A 72 19.11 -2.27 -32.21
N CYS A 73 19.72 -3.20 -32.95
CA CYS A 73 19.66 -3.23 -34.41
C CYS A 73 18.80 -4.43 -34.87
N ILE A 74 17.58 -4.17 -35.34
CA ILE A 74 16.73 -5.21 -35.97
C ILE A 74 17.13 -5.33 -37.43
N SER A 75 17.76 -6.44 -37.82
CA SER A 75 18.14 -6.68 -39.20
C SER A 75 16.94 -7.10 -40.04
N GLY A 76 16.30 -6.13 -40.69
CA GLY A 76 15.39 -6.40 -41.80
C GLY A 76 16.08 -7.16 -42.93
N LYS A 77 15.28 -7.84 -43.77
CA LYS A 77 15.69 -8.75 -44.86
C LYS A 77 16.64 -8.13 -45.92
N ASP A 78 16.82 -6.80 -45.90
CA ASP A 78 17.51 -6.03 -46.95
C ASP A 78 18.78 -5.29 -46.50
N ILE A 79 19.33 -5.59 -45.31
CA ILE A 79 20.58 -4.96 -44.87
C ILE A 79 21.79 -5.61 -45.57
N LYS A 80 22.53 -4.81 -46.33
CA LYS A 80 23.74 -5.26 -47.04
C LYS A 80 24.92 -5.38 -46.07
N PRO A 81 25.72 -6.46 -46.14
CA PRO A 81 26.92 -6.59 -45.31
C PRO A 81 27.92 -5.47 -45.61
N VAL A 82 28.60 -4.99 -44.56
CA VAL A 82 29.65 -3.97 -44.68
C VAL A 82 30.79 -4.53 -45.53
N LYS A 83 31.28 -3.74 -46.49
CA LYS A 83 32.42 -4.15 -47.33
C LYS A 83 33.69 -4.21 -46.47
N ALA A 84 34.53 -5.21 -46.71
CA ALA A 84 35.82 -5.36 -46.03
C ALA A 84 36.65 -4.06 -46.15
N GLY A 85 37.15 -3.55 -45.02
CA GLY A 85 37.94 -2.31 -44.95
C GLY A 85 37.21 -1.06 -44.42
N ASP A 86 35.90 -1.13 -44.16
CA ASP A 86 35.09 0.01 -43.63
C ASP A 86 34.53 -0.29 -42.20
N GLU A 87 35.22 -1.19 -41.47
CA GLU A 87 34.81 -1.76 -40.17
C GLU A 87 34.59 -0.72 -39.07
N THR A 88 35.19 0.46 -39.20
CA THR A 88 35.01 1.60 -38.26
C THR A 88 33.63 2.26 -38.35
N LYS A 89 32.82 1.92 -39.36
CA LYS A 89 31.46 2.42 -39.57
C LYS A 89 30.38 1.34 -39.47
N ALA A 90 30.75 0.09 -39.21
CA ALA A 90 29.80 -1.00 -39.07
C ALA A 90 29.03 -0.87 -37.74
N PRO A 91 27.71 -1.13 -37.70
CA PRO A 91 27.04 -1.47 -36.45
C PRO A 91 27.84 -2.58 -35.74
N ALA A 92 27.89 -2.59 -34.41
CA ALA A 92 28.54 -3.67 -33.67
C ALA A 92 27.73 -4.98 -33.84
N TRP A 93 27.99 -5.71 -34.93
CA TRP A 93 27.34 -6.99 -35.22
C TRP A 93 27.93 -8.09 -34.34
N LEU A 94 27.09 -9.04 -33.92
CA LEU A 94 27.57 -10.31 -33.38
C LEU A 94 28.37 -11.05 -34.45
N THR A 95 29.55 -11.51 -34.09
CA THR A 95 30.38 -12.41 -34.89
C THR A 95 29.67 -13.74 -35.10
N LYS A 96 30.09 -14.51 -36.12
CA LYS A 96 29.58 -15.87 -36.36
C LYS A 96 29.71 -16.77 -35.13
N GLN A 97 30.78 -16.57 -34.36
CA GLN A 97 31.01 -17.31 -33.12
C GLN A 97 30.00 -16.91 -32.04
N GLU A 98 29.77 -15.61 -31.81
CA GLU A 98 28.79 -15.14 -30.81
C GLU A 98 27.36 -15.59 -31.15
N VAL A 99 26.99 -15.63 -32.44
CA VAL A 99 25.71 -16.20 -32.88
C VAL A 99 25.64 -17.69 -32.57
N ALA A 100 26.69 -18.46 -32.88
CA ALA A 100 26.73 -19.88 -32.59
C ALA A 100 26.68 -20.15 -31.07
N ASP A 101 27.39 -19.36 -30.26
CA ASP A 101 27.40 -19.46 -28.81
C ASP A 101 26.04 -19.12 -28.20
N ALA A 102 25.35 -18.11 -28.72
CA ALA A 102 23.98 -17.76 -28.30
C ALA A 102 22.98 -18.88 -28.63
N ILE A 103 23.08 -19.49 -29.82
CA ILE A 103 22.26 -20.64 -30.22
C ILE A 103 22.54 -21.84 -29.31
N ALA A 104 23.82 -22.16 -29.07
CA ALA A 104 24.22 -23.25 -28.19
C ALA A 104 23.72 -23.04 -26.76
N ALA A 105 23.83 -21.81 -26.22
CA ALA A 105 23.31 -21.47 -24.92
C ALA A 105 21.77 -21.64 -24.82
N GLY A 106 21.03 -21.31 -25.88
CA GLY A 106 19.58 -21.50 -25.96
C GLY A 106 19.16 -22.97 -26.02
N ARG A 107 20.00 -23.85 -26.59
CA ARG A 107 19.76 -25.30 -26.67
C ARG A 107 20.24 -26.10 -25.47
N PHE A 108 21.01 -25.47 -24.58
CA PHE A 108 21.69 -26.15 -23.48
C PHE A 108 20.75 -27.04 -22.62
N GLU A 109 19.52 -26.61 -22.36
CA GLU A 109 18.56 -27.40 -21.58
C GLU A 109 18.21 -28.76 -22.22
N GLN A 110 18.21 -28.85 -23.56
CA GLN A 110 17.99 -30.11 -24.27
C GLN A 110 19.21 -31.02 -24.20
N ASP A 111 20.41 -30.42 -24.22
CA ASP A 111 21.67 -31.13 -24.34
C ASP A 111 22.28 -31.50 -22.98
N GLN A 112 21.94 -30.79 -21.89
CA GLN A 112 22.58 -30.91 -20.56
C GLN A 112 22.62 -32.35 -20.02
N LYS A 113 21.60 -33.15 -20.33
CA LYS A 113 21.49 -34.53 -19.84
C LYS A 113 22.56 -35.45 -20.44
N ASN A 114 23.08 -35.11 -21.62
CA ASN A 114 24.10 -35.87 -22.31
C ASN A 114 25.53 -35.45 -21.93
N LEU A 115 25.67 -34.35 -21.18
CA LEU A 115 26.97 -33.84 -20.75
C LEU A 115 27.50 -34.61 -19.53
N SER A 116 28.81 -34.77 -19.48
CA SER A 116 29.55 -35.30 -18.33
C SER A 116 29.59 -34.30 -17.17
N VAL A 117 29.91 -34.78 -15.95
CA VAL A 117 30.07 -33.91 -14.77
C VAL A 117 31.16 -32.86 -14.99
N GLU A 118 32.24 -33.20 -15.70
CA GLU A 118 33.31 -32.27 -16.03
C GLU A 118 32.83 -31.16 -16.98
N GLU A 119 32.10 -31.53 -18.04
CA GLU A 119 31.53 -30.55 -18.99
C GLU A 119 30.50 -29.63 -18.31
N LEU A 120 29.67 -30.18 -17.42
CA LEU A 120 28.72 -29.40 -16.63
C LEU A 120 29.43 -28.45 -15.65
N THR A 121 30.51 -28.91 -15.02
CA THR A 121 31.32 -28.07 -14.12
C THR A 121 31.98 -26.92 -14.89
N LYS A 122 32.50 -27.18 -16.09
CA LYS A 122 33.02 -26.14 -16.99
C LYS A 122 31.93 -25.16 -17.43
N ALA A 123 30.71 -25.64 -17.66
CA ALA A 123 29.57 -24.81 -18.05
C ALA A 123 29.16 -23.79 -16.97
N LEU A 124 29.53 -23.99 -15.70
CA LEU A 124 29.36 -22.98 -14.65
C LEU A 124 30.13 -21.68 -14.92
N GLY A 125 31.19 -21.72 -15.74
CA GLY A 125 31.94 -20.54 -16.19
C GLY A 125 31.39 -19.86 -17.44
N ASN A 126 30.25 -20.30 -17.97
CA ASN A 126 29.70 -19.75 -19.21
C ASN A 126 29.14 -18.33 -19.00
N TRP A 127 29.24 -17.46 -20.02
CA TRP A 127 28.68 -16.11 -19.99
C TRP A 127 27.16 -16.08 -19.82
N SER A 128 26.46 -17.08 -20.38
CA SER A 128 25.01 -17.20 -20.35
C SER A 128 24.50 -17.61 -18.96
N PRO A 129 23.66 -16.79 -18.31
CA PRO A 129 23.03 -17.16 -17.03
C PRO A 129 22.20 -18.44 -17.12
N THR A 130 21.53 -18.67 -18.26
CA THR A 130 20.75 -19.89 -18.47
C THR A 130 21.64 -21.13 -18.44
N VAL A 131 22.79 -21.11 -19.13
CA VAL A 131 23.73 -22.24 -19.13
C VAL A 131 24.23 -22.54 -17.72
N ARG A 132 24.65 -21.50 -16.98
CA ARG A 132 25.13 -21.67 -15.59
C ARG A 132 24.06 -22.26 -14.67
N CYS A 133 22.84 -21.70 -14.72
CA CYS A 133 21.74 -22.13 -13.87
C CYS A 133 21.33 -23.58 -14.17
N ARG A 134 21.24 -23.92 -15.46
CA ARG A 134 20.88 -25.27 -15.93
C ARG A 134 21.97 -26.29 -15.61
N ALA A 135 23.24 -25.93 -15.77
CA ALA A 135 24.36 -26.78 -15.37
C ALA A 135 24.34 -27.03 -13.86
N ALA A 136 24.12 -25.99 -13.04
CA ALA A 136 23.97 -26.12 -11.59
C ALA A 136 22.81 -27.05 -11.19
N TRP A 137 21.65 -26.94 -11.87
CA TRP A 137 20.50 -27.80 -11.63
C TRP A 137 20.77 -29.25 -12.04
N GLU A 138 21.44 -29.48 -13.17
CA GLU A 138 21.79 -30.83 -13.59
C GLU A 138 22.80 -31.46 -12.62
N LEU A 139 23.84 -30.73 -12.21
CA LEU A 139 24.88 -31.22 -11.31
C LEU A 139 24.30 -31.75 -9.99
N VAL A 140 23.32 -31.07 -9.38
CA VAL A 140 22.73 -31.52 -8.11
C VAL A 140 21.93 -32.82 -8.24
N THR A 141 21.47 -33.17 -9.44
CA THR A 141 20.74 -34.43 -9.69
C THR A 141 21.67 -35.63 -9.93
N ARG A 142 22.95 -35.39 -10.18
CA ARG A 142 23.94 -36.42 -10.50
C ARG A 142 24.52 -37.04 -9.22
N PRO A 143 24.78 -38.36 -9.18
CA PRO A 143 25.48 -38.99 -8.06
C PRO A 143 26.88 -38.39 -7.84
N ASP A 144 27.33 -38.39 -6.58
CA ASP A 144 28.70 -38.05 -6.14
C ASP A 144 29.21 -36.62 -6.46
N THR A 145 28.39 -35.75 -7.04
CA THR A 145 28.75 -34.35 -7.37
C THR A 145 28.85 -33.44 -6.15
N ARG A 146 28.36 -33.86 -4.98
CA ARG A 146 28.56 -33.12 -3.71
C ARG A 146 30.04 -32.99 -3.34
N SER A 147 30.90 -33.88 -3.85
CA SER A 147 32.36 -33.77 -3.73
C SER A 147 32.93 -32.49 -4.35
N LEU A 148 32.19 -31.82 -5.25
CA LEU A 148 32.60 -30.55 -5.87
C LEU A 148 32.48 -29.34 -4.94
N VAL A 149 31.78 -29.45 -3.80
CA VAL A 149 31.51 -28.30 -2.90
C VAL A 149 32.77 -27.50 -2.51
N PRO A 150 33.90 -28.11 -2.08
CA PRO A 150 35.10 -27.36 -1.74
C PRO A 150 35.70 -26.59 -2.93
N GLN A 151 35.69 -27.20 -4.12
CA GLN A 151 36.15 -26.55 -5.36
C GLN A 151 35.23 -25.39 -5.74
N LEU A 152 33.91 -25.55 -5.60
CA LEU A 152 32.94 -24.51 -5.89
C LEU A 152 33.04 -23.34 -4.91
N ILE A 153 33.31 -23.59 -3.62
CA ILE A 153 33.58 -22.52 -2.64
C ILE A 153 34.81 -21.70 -3.05
N THR A 154 35.88 -22.39 -3.47
CA THR A 154 37.09 -21.72 -3.98
C THR A 154 36.77 -20.89 -5.23
N ALA A 155 35.98 -21.44 -6.15
CA ALA A 155 35.56 -20.75 -7.38
C ALA A 155 34.67 -19.52 -7.11
N LEU A 156 33.84 -19.58 -6.06
CA LEU A 156 33.00 -18.47 -5.60
C LEU A 156 33.81 -17.27 -5.06
N GLU A 157 35.08 -17.49 -4.69
CA GLU A 157 36.02 -16.43 -4.29
C GLU A 157 37.07 -16.14 -5.36
N GLY A 158 37.03 -16.86 -6.48
CA GLY A 158 37.99 -16.77 -7.57
C GLY A 158 37.79 -15.54 -8.48
N PRO A 159 38.77 -15.24 -9.35
CA PRO A 159 38.77 -14.03 -10.18
C PRO A 159 37.81 -14.09 -11.38
N ASP A 160 37.39 -15.27 -11.83
CA ASP A 160 36.47 -15.44 -12.95
C ASP A 160 35.03 -15.10 -12.52
N ALA A 161 34.51 -13.97 -13.03
CA ALA A 161 33.19 -13.46 -12.66
C ALA A 161 32.03 -14.40 -13.08
N TRP A 162 32.17 -15.13 -14.19
CA TRP A 162 31.12 -16.04 -14.65
C TRP A 162 31.12 -17.33 -13.83
N LEU A 163 32.30 -17.90 -13.63
CA LEU A 163 32.46 -19.08 -12.79
C LEU A 163 32.04 -18.78 -11.35
N ARG A 164 32.32 -17.58 -10.83
CA ARG A 164 31.85 -17.13 -9.53
C ARG A 164 30.32 -17.18 -9.42
N LYS A 165 29.62 -16.67 -10.43
CA LYS A 165 28.14 -16.70 -10.48
C LYS A 165 27.60 -18.13 -10.60
N GLY A 166 28.20 -18.96 -11.44
CA GLY A 166 27.80 -20.36 -11.59
C GLY A 166 28.07 -21.18 -10.34
N ALA A 167 29.20 -20.96 -9.66
CA ALA A 167 29.51 -21.58 -8.39
C ALA A 167 28.52 -21.16 -7.30
N CYS A 168 28.13 -19.88 -7.24
CA CYS A 168 27.10 -19.39 -6.33
C CYS A 168 25.76 -20.11 -6.54
N GLU A 169 25.35 -20.27 -7.81
CA GLU A 169 24.14 -21.01 -8.17
C GLU A 169 24.23 -22.47 -7.76
N ALA A 170 25.30 -23.16 -8.14
CA ALA A 170 25.51 -24.58 -7.82
C ALA A 170 25.49 -24.84 -6.32
N LEU A 171 26.24 -24.07 -5.53
CA LEU A 171 26.28 -24.20 -4.07
C LEU A 171 24.91 -23.97 -3.42
N GLY A 172 24.11 -23.03 -3.94
CA GLY A 172 22.74 -22.81 -3.50
C GLY A 172 21.79 -23.96 -3.84
N GLN A 173 22.03 -24.69 -4.94
CA GLN A 173 21.25 -25.88 -5.31
C GLN A 173 21.65 -27.11 -4.49
N PHE A 174 22.95 -27.29 -4.25
CA PHE A 174 23.45 -28.31 -3.32
C PHE A 174 23.01 -28.10 -1.88
N LYS A 175 22.52 -26.89 -1.54
CA LYS A 175 22.23 -26.44 -0.17
C LYS A 175 23.43 -26.74 0.74
N ALA A 176 24.62 -26.36 0.28
CA ALA A 176 25.90 -26.65 0.96
C ALA A 176 26.09 -25.69 2.15
N PRO A 177 25.86 -26.11 3.42
CA PRO A 177 25.97 -25.21 4.58
C PRO A 177 27.37 -24.62 4.74
N GLU A 178 28.39 -25.30 4.22
CA GLU A 178 29.79 -24.86 4.18
C GLU A 178 29.97 -23.53 3.44
N ALA A 179 29.06 -23.20 2.50
CA ALA A 179 29.09 -21.96 1.73
C ALA A 179 28.37 -20.77 2.41
N LEU A 180 27.63 -20.99 3.50
CA LEU A 180 26.84 -19.94 4.16
C LEU A 180 27.66 -18.70 4.55
N PRO A 181 28.87 -18.82 5.15
CA PRO A 181 29.68 -17.65 5.48
C PRO A 181 30.05 -16.83 4.24
N VAL A 182 30.29 -17.49 3.10
CA VAL A 182 30.61 -16.81 1.85
C VAL A 182 29.38 -16.10 1.29
N PHE A 183 28.21 -16.75 1.27
CA PHE A 183 26.96 -16.13 0.81
C PHE A 183 26.60 -14.88 1.60
N ILE A 184 26.73 -14.90 2.92
CA ILE A 184 26.43 -13.74 3.78
C ILE A 184 27.33 -12.56 3.43
N ARG A 185 28.63 -12.77 3.22
CA ARG A 185 29.53 -11.69 2.78
C ARG A 185 29.17 -11.18 1.38
N LEU A 186 28.78 -12.08 0.47
CA LEU A 186 28.43 -11.73 -0.91
C LEU A 186 27.16 -10.88 -1.02
N LEU A 187 26.32 -10.82 0.03
CA LEU A 187 25.20 -9.88 0.06
C LEU A 187 25.65 -8.42 -0.03
N ASN A 188 26.89 -8.09 0.31
CA ASN A 188 27.46 -6.75 0.21
C ASN A 188 28.51 -6.62 -0.92
N HIS A 189 28.54 -7.56 -1.86
CA HIS A 189 29.46 -7.52 -2.99
C HIS A 189 29.10 -6.39 -3.98
N GLU A 190 30.10 -5.79 -4.64
CA GLU A 190 29.89 -4.71 -5.63
C GLU A 190 29.03 -5.14 -6.83
N ASP A 191 29.23 -6.38 -7.31
CA ASP A 191 28.39 -7.01 -8.33
C ASP A 191 26.98 -7.31 -7.79
N ARG A 192 26.02 -6.50 -8.21
CA ARG A 192 24.60 -6.60 -7.82
C ARG A 192 23.95 -7.92 -8.22
N GLY A 193 24.37 -8.49 -9.36
CA GLY A 193 23.89 -9.80 -9.80
C GLY A 193 24.37 -10.92 -8.87
N LEU A 194 25.59 -10.81 -8.35
CA LEU A 194 26.11 -11.74 -7.35
C LEU A 194 25.40 -11.59 -6.00
N ARG A 195 25.08 -10.36 -5.56
CA ARG A 195 24.23 -10.12 -4.37
C ARG A 195 22.89 -10.84 -4.51
N TRP A 196 22.24 -10.72 -5.66
CA TRP A 196 20.97 -11.39 -5.94
C TRP A 196 21.10 -12.92 -5.92
N LEU A 197 22.15 -13.47 -6.53
CA LEU A 197 22.40 -14.91 -6.51
C LEU A 197 22.61 -15.44 -5.09
N ALA A 198 23.39 -14.72 -4.27
CA ALA A 198 23.60 -15.08 -2.87
C ALA A 198 22.30 -15.03 -2.06
N ALA A 199 21.51 -13.97 -2.22
CA ALA A 199 20.20 -13.83 -1.57
C ALA A 199 19.23 -14.96 -1.97
N ARG A 200 19.19 -15.33 -3.26
CA ARG A 200 18.39 -16.45 -3.76
C ARG A 200 18.90 -17.79 -3.23
N ALA A 201 20.21 -17.99 -3.19
CA ALA A 201 20.83 -19.20 -2.66
C ALA A 201 20.46 -19.41 -1.18
N LEU A 202 20.56 -18.37 -0.35
CA LEU A 202 20.16 -18.41 1.06
C LEU A 202 18.70 -18.87 1.25
N GLY A 203 17.80 -18.47 0.34
CA GLY A 203 16.39 -18.89 0.38
C GLY A 203 16.15 -20.39 0.12
N ASN A 204 17.13 -21.13 -0.42
CA ASN A 204 17.01 -22.56 -0.66
C ASN A 204 17.34 -23.43 0.57
N PHE A 205 18.05 -22.87 1.54
CA PHE A 205 18.49 -23.59 2.74
C PHE A 205 17.33 -23.86 3.71
N GLU A 206 17.56 -24.80 4.62
CA GLU A 206 16.67 -25.05 5.74
C GLU A 206 16.81 -23.96 6.82
N ALA A 207 15.75 -23.74 7.59
CA ALA A 207 15.66 -22.61 8.51
C ALA A 207 16.72 -22.66 9.62
N ASP A 208 17.04 -23.85 10.12
CA ASP A 208 18.03 -24.11 11.16
C ASP A 208 19.45 -23.67 10.75
N ALA A 209 19.77 -23.80 9.46
CA ALA A 209 21.06 -23.38 8.92
C ALA A 209 21.17 -21.84 8.77
N VAL A 210 20.07 -21.16 8.39
CA VAL A 210 20.09 -19.72 8.07
C VAL A 210 19.71 -18.83 9.26
N ALA A 211 18.80 -19.29 10.13
CA ALA A 211 18.29 -18.52 11.26
C ALA A 211 19.38 -17.95 12.20
N PRO A 212 20.50 -18.67 12.50
CA PRO A 212 21.59 -18.11 13.32
C PRO A 212 22.26 -16.87 12.72
N HIS A 213 22.02 -16.58 11.45
CA HIS A 213 22.63 -15.47 10.71
C HIS A 213 21.68 -14.30 10.45
N VAL A 214 20.47 -14.32 11.03
CA VAL A 214 19.41 -13.34 10.72
C VAL A 214 19.85 -11.88 10.89
N ASP A 215 20.64 -11.57 11.92
CA ASP A 215 21.12 -10.21 12.19
C ASP A 215 22.02 -9.72 11.04
N ALA A 216 22.92 -10.58 10.54
CA ALA A 216 23.78 -10.24 9.40
C ALA A 216 22.99 -10.06 8.09
N LEU A 217 21.93 -10.86 7.90
CA LEU A 217 21.03 -10.73 6.76
C LEU A 217 20.24 -9.42 6.81
N LEU A 218 19.72 -9.04 7.98
CA LEU A 218 19.03 -7.77 8.18
C LEU A 218 19.98 -6.59 7.97
N GLN A 219 21.20 -6.66 8.51
CA GLN A 219 22.21 -5.62 8.29
C GLN A 219 22.54 -5.44 6.81
N ALA A 220 22.72 -6.53 6.06
CA ALA A 220 22.94 -6.46 4.63
C ALA A 220 21.70 -5.90 3.89
N PHE A 221 20.50 -6.31 4.28
CA PHE A 221 19.25 -5.80 3.70
C PHE A 221 19.12 -4.28 3.86
N ILE A 222 19.42 -3.76 5.06
CA ILE A 222 19.42 -2.32 5.36
C ILE A 222 20.50 -1.59 4.55
N SER A 223 21.73 -2.10 4.57
CA SER A 223 22.89 -1.43 3.96
C SER A 223 22.79 -1.33 2.43
N ASN A 224 22.03 -2.23 1.79
CA ASN A 224 21.87 -2.26 0.34
C ASN A 224 20.62 -1.52 -0.18
N ALA A 225 19.77 -1.01 0.72
CA ALA A 225 18.56 -0.29 0.33
C ALA A 225 18.87 0.96 -0.48
N GLN A 226 18.06 1.23 -1.51
CA GLN A 226 18.16 2.41 -2.37
C GLN A 226 16.88 3.26 -2.27
N PRO A 227 16.96 4.58 -2.53
CA PRO A 227 15.77 5.43 -2.57
C PRO A 227 14.85 5.04 -3.74
N ASN A 228 13.55 5.24 -3.54
CA ASN A 228 12.57 5.15 -4.63
C ASN A 228 12.41 6.47 -5.39
N ASP A 229 12.88 7.59 -4.81
CA ASP A 229 12.84 8.91 -5.42
C ASP A 229 14.08 9.73 -5.00
N PRO A 230 14.95 10.16 -5.94
CA PRO A 230 14.98 9.71 -7.34
C PRO A 230 15.36 8.22 -7.44
N ILE A 231 14.81 7.52 -8.43
CA ILE A 231 15.12 6.10 -8.68
C ILE A 231 16.61 5.95 -9.05
N ASP A 232 17.33 5.05 -8.37
CA ASP A 232 18.63 4.55 -8.86
C ASP A 232 18.42 3.66 -10.08
N TRP A 233 18.60 4.22 -11.28
CA TRP A 233 18.45 3.51 -12.55
C TRP A 233 19.45 2.36 -12.76
N SER A 234 20.47 2.22 -11.92
CA SER A 234 21.37 1.07 -11.97
C SER A 234 20.85 -0.17 -11.21
N ASP A 235 19.79 -0.04 -10.39
CA ASP A 235 18.99 -1.15 -9.83
C ASP A 235 17.58 -0.66 -9.45
N PRO A 236 16.76 -0.29 -10.46
CA PRO A 236 15.49 0.39 -10.24
C PRO A 236 14.46 -0.46 -9.51
N LEU A 237 14.67 -1.78 -9.47
CA LEU A 237 13.77 -2.75 -8.82
C LEU A 237 14.37 -3.35 -7.54
N GLN A 238 15.61 -3.00 -7.18
CA GLN A 238 16.32 -3.50 -6.01
C GLN A 238 16.28 -5.04 -5.89
N PHE A 239 16.60 -5.74 -6.98
CA PHE A 239 16.32 -7.18 -7.10
C PHE A 239 16.97 -8.02 -5.99
N ALA A 240 18.20 -7.68 -5.60
CA ALA A 240 18.92 -8.41 -4.55
C ALA A 240 18.20 -8.30 -3.20
N ASN A 241 17.77 -7.08 -2.82
CA ASN A 241 16.93 -6.87 -1.64
C ASN A 241 15.59 -7.58 -1.80
N GLY A 242 14.95 -7.52 -2.97
CA GLY A 242 13.69 -8.25 -3.19
C GLY A 242 13.80 -9.76 -2.99
N ALA A 243 14.90 -10.37 -3.43
CA ALA A 243 15.18 -11.78 -3.18
C ALA A 243 15.44 -12.07 -1.70
N LEU A 244 16.22 -11.23 -1.03
CA LEU A 244 16.53 -11.39 0.40
C LEU A 244 15.29 -11.16 1.30
N SER A 245 14.42 -10.23 0.91
CA SER A 245 13.14 -9.94 1.55
C SER A 245 12.26 -11.18 1.62
N LYS A 246 12.29 -12.04 0.59
CA LYS A 246 11.56 -13.31 0.59
C LYS A 246 12.04 -14.20 1.73
N THR A 247 13.35 -14.36 1.89
CA THR A 247 13.95 -15.20 2.93
C THR A 247 13.63 -14.64 4.32
N LEU A 248 13.82 -13.34 4.53
CA LEU A 248 13.60 -12.66 5.82
C LEU A 248 12.13 -12.65 6.26
N PHE A 249 11.21 -12.23 5.38
CA PHE A 249 9.85 -11.86 5.79
C PHE A 249 8.76 -12.83 5.32
N ASN A 250 9.01 -13.59 4.26
CA ASN A 250 8.05 -14.56 3.69
C ASN A 250 8.57 -16.00 3.66
N GLY A 251 9.72 -16.24 4.30
CA GLY A 251 10.48 -17.47 4.20
C GLY A 251 10.44 -18.30 5.47
N LYS A 252 11.25 -19.36 5.49
CA LYS A 252 11.30 -20.31 6.60
C LYS A 252 11.91 -19.72 7.89
N ILE A 253 12.58 -18.56 7.81
CA ILE A 253 13.21 -17.88 8.96
C ILE A 253 12.39 -16.70 9.51
N ASN A 254 11.13 -16.54 9.11
CA ASN A 254 10.29 -15.42 9.56
C ASN A 254 10.18 -15.35 11.10
N ALA A 255 10.06 -16.49 11.79
CA ALA A 255 9.97 -16.57 13.24
C ALA A 255 11.30 -16.20 13.93
N ALA A 256 12.44 -16.44 13.29
CA ALA A 256 13.73 -15.96 13.77
C ALA A 256 13.87 -14.45 13.54
N THR A 257 13.44 -13.96 12.37
CA THR A 257 13.42 -12.54 12.02
C THR A 257 12.55 -11.72 12.98
N ALA A 258 11.40 -12.25 13.42
CA ALA A 258 10.54 -11.61 14.41
C ALA A 258 11.18 -11.43 15.80
N LYS A 259 12.22 -12.21 16.10
CA LYS A 259 12.96 -12.15 17.37
C LYS A 259 14.26 -11.32 17.26
N ALA A 260 14.58 -10.81 16.08
CA ALA A 260 15.77 -10.01 15.87
C ALA A 260 15.71 -8.69 16.66
N PRO A 261 16.87 -8.09 16.99
CA PRO A 261 16.94 -6.78 17.63
C PRO A 261 16.11 -5.72 16.89
N LYS A 262 15.41 -4.84 17.62
CA LYS A 262 14.46 -3.87 17.04
C LYS A 262 15.14 -2.82 16.16
N ASP A 263 16.38 -2.47 16.48
CA ASP A 263 17.26 -1.61 15.70
C ASP A 263 17.67 -2.21 14.34
N LEU A 264 17.49 -3.52 14.14
CA LEU A 264 17.63 -4.18 12.83
C LEU A 264 16.26 -4.49 12.21
N LEU A 265 15.32 -5.02 12.99
CA LEU A 265 14.02 -5.47 12.48
C LEU A 265 13.17 -4.34 11.91
N LEU A 266 13.03 -3.23 12.65
CA LEU A 266 12.13 -2.15 12.25
C LEU A 266 12.64 -1.41 11.00
N PRO A 267 13.91 -0.99 10.90
CA PRO A 267 14.43 -0.41 9.65
C PRO A 267 14.29 -1.34 8.45
N ALA A 268 14.55 -2.64 8.62
CA ALA A 268 14.40 -3.60 7.54
C ALA A 268 12.93 -3.76 7.09
N LEU A 269 11.97 -3.77 8.01
CA LEU A 269 10.55 -3.82 7.65
C LEU A 269 10.08 -2.57 6.91
N ARG A 270 10.56 -1.37 7.29
CA ARG A 270 10.29 -0.12 6.57
C ARG A 270 10.72 -0.21 5.12
N ILE A 271 11.95 -0.66 4.90
CA ILE A 271 12.50 -0.88 3.55
C ILE A 271 11.65 -1.92 2.80
N ALA A 272 11.32 -3.06 3.43
CA ALA A 272 10.57 -4.13 2.81
C ALA A 272 9.17 -3.70 2.33
N MET A 273 8.46 -2.90 3.13
CA MET A 273 7.13 -2.35 2.79
C MET A 273 7.19 -1.27 1.69
N GLN A 274 8.37 -0.72 1.42
CA GLN A 274 8.56 0.32 0.41
C GLN A 274 9.29 -0.18 -0.84
N LEU A 275 9.73 -1.44 -0.92
CA LEU A 275 10.45 -1.97 -2.08
C LEU A 275 9.74 -1.61 -3.41
N PRO A 276 10.50 -1.23 -4.46
CA PRO A 276 9.93 -0.66 -5.68
C PRO A 276 9.12 -1.66 -6.52
N ALA A 277 9.46 -2.95 -6.45
CA ALA A 277 8.70 -4.03 -7.08
C ALA A 277 7.57 -4.51 -6.16
N GLY A 278 6.31 -4.42 -6.61
CA GLY A 278 5.15 -4.91 -5.87
C GLY A 278 5.25 -6.38 -5.45
N TYR A 279 5.83 -7.25 -6.28
CA TYR A 279 6.05 -8.66 -5.92
C TYR A 279 7.03 -8.80 -4.74
N ALA A 280 8.10 -8.02 -4.73
CA ALA A 280 9.05 -8.04 -3.61
C ALA A 280 8.47 -7.43 -2.34
N ARG A 281 7.75 -6.30 -2.49
CA ARG A 281 7.05 -5.61 -1.41
C ARG A 281 6.04 -6.51 -0.71
N CYS A 282 5.34 -7.38 -1.45
CA CYS A 282 4.33 -8.24 -0.86
C CYS A 282 4.90 -9.31 0.09
N HIS A 283 6.22 -9.57 0.07
CA HIS A 283 6.87 -10.50 1.00
C HIS A 283 6.72 -10.09 2.48
N SER A 284 6.60 -8.79 2.79
CA SER A 284 6.38 -8.33 4.16
C SER A 284 4.97 -8.64 4.68
N THR A 285 3.99 -8.92 3.82
CA THR A 285 2.57 -8.99 4.21
C THR A 285 2.22 -10.16 5.11
N ASN A 286 2.85 -11.32 4.89
CA ASN A 286 2.69 -12.46 5.78
C ASN A 286 3.34 -12.21 7.14
N PHE A 287 4.41 -11.42 7.16
CA PHE A 287 5.06 -10.98 8.40
C PHE A 287 4.16 -10.02 9.18
N LEU A 288 3.64 -8.99 8.51
CA LEU A 288 2.65 -8.06 9.05
C LEU A 288 1.50 -8.79 9.74
N ARG A 289 0.81 -9.68 9.01
CA ARG A 289 -0.39 -10.39 9.49
C ARG A 289 -0.16 -11.24 10.75
N ASN A 290 1.04 -11.84 10.88
CA ASN A 290 1.25 -12.98 11.77
C ASN A 290 2.38 -12.81 12.79
N GLN A 291 3.29 -11.85 12.60
CA GLN A 291 4.52 -11.75 13.40
C GLN A 291 4.67 -10.43 14.16
N LEU A 292 4.00 -9.35 13.74
CA LEU A 292 4.12 -8.08 14.45
C LEU A 292 3.39 -8.10 15.78
N THR A 293 4.05 -7.57 16.80
CA THR A 293 3.41 -7.23 18.08
C THR A 293 2.54 -5.97 17.93
N ALA A 294 1.72 -5.66 18.93
CA ALA A 294 0.96 -4.41 18.95
C ALA A 294 1.89 -3.18 18.96
N GLU A 295 2.99 -3.24 19.72
CA GLU A 295 3.99 -2.17 19.79
C GLU A 295 4.70 -1.96 18.44
N ASP A 296 5.13 -3.05 17.79
CA ASP A 296 5.74 -2.96 16.45
C ASP A 296 4.76 -2.45 15.39
N THR A 297 3.49 -2.84 15.51
CA THR A 297 2.43 -2.37 14.62
C THR A 297 2.28 -0.85 14.74
N LEU A 298 2.26 -0.31 15.97
CA LEU A 298 2.20 1.13 16.19
C LEU A 298 3.43 1.85 15.63
N ALA A 299 4.62 1.29 15.85
CA ALA A 299 5.88 1.83 15.36
C ALA A 299 6.03 1.88 13.83
N LEU A 300 5.22 1.08 13.11
CA LEU A 300 5.23 0.96 11.65
C LEU A 300 3.94 1.47 11.01
N THR A 301 3.05 2.13 11.76
CA THR A 301 1.72 2.52 11.25
C THR A 301 1.83 3.35 9.98
N SER A 302 2.77 4.31 9.93
CA SER A 302 2.94 5.18 8.75
C SER A 302 3.24 4.35 7.51
N GLU A 303 4.19 3.42 7.60
CA GLU A 303 4.58 2.59 6.48
C GLU A 303 3.51 1.57 6.10
N ILE A 304 2.69 1.12 7.05
CA ILE A 304 1.53 0.25 6.79
C ILE A 304 0.44 1.04 6.04
N VAL A 305 0.17 2.28 6.44
CA VAL A 305 -0.76 3.18 5.74
C VAL A 305 -0.25 3.48 4.34
N ASP A 306 1.04 3.78 4.17
CA ASP A 306 1.67 3.98 2.86
C ASP A 306 1.56 2.73 2.00
N MET A 307 1.84 1.55 2.54
CA MET A 307 1.69 0.28 1.83
C MET A 307 0.24 0.05 1.36
N ALA A 308 -0.74 0.54 2.12
CA ALA A 308 -2.15 0.42 1.79
C ALA A 308 -2.65 1.49 0.79
N THR A 309 -1.92 2.59 0.60
CA THR A 309 -2.39 3.77 -0.16
C THR A 309 -1.51 4.12 -1.35
N VAL A 310 -0.21 3.89 -1.28
CA VAL A 310 0.80 4.23 -2.29
C VAL A 310 1.16 2.99 -3.12
N LEU A 311 0.93 3.08 -4.43
CA LEU A 311 1.27 2.00 -5.35
C LEU A 311 2.80 1.85 -5.51
N PRO A 312 3.30 0.61 -5.70
CA PRO A 312 4.70 0.42 -6.05
C PRO A 312 5.00 0.99 -7.45
N PRO A 313 6.23 1.53 -7.66
CA PRO A 313 6.68 1.96 -8.99
C PRO A 313 6.61 0.84 -10.06
N GLY A 314 6.91 -0.41 -9.68
CA GLY A 314 6.88 -1.59 -10.56
C GLY A 314 5.97 -2.71 -10.03
N ASP A 315 5.58 -3.64 -10.90
CA ASP A 315 4.80 -4.85 -10.54
C ASP A 315 3.50 -4.58 -9.75
N GLN A 316 2.75 -3.53 -10.12
CA GLN A 316 1.52 -3.11 -9.43
C GLN A 316 0.41 -4.17 -9.39
N MET A 317 0.48 -5.22 -10.22
CA MET A 317 -0.41 -6.37 -10.09
C MET A 317 -0.28 -7.07 -8.72
N PHE A 318 0.86 -6.94 -8.06
CA PHE A 318 1.16 -7.47 -6.72
C PHE A 318 1.17 -6.39 -5.62
N ARG A 319 0.55 -5.23 -5.86
CA ARG A 319 0.50 -4.08 -4.93
C ARG A 319 0.07 -4.42 -3.49
N ASN A 320 -0.74 -5.46 -3.30
CA ASN A 320 -1.16 -6.05 -2.02
C ASN A 320 -1.62 -5.06 -0.92
N ARG A 321 -2.22 -3.93 -1.32
CA ARG A 321 -2.85 -2.94 -0.44
C ARG A 321 -3.85 -3.56 0.55
N PRO A 322 -4.66 -4.58 0.17
CA PRO A 322 -5.60 -5.20 1.10
C PRO A 322 -4.95 -5.82 2.33
N ALA A 323 -3.76 -6.41 2.22
CA ALA A 323 -3.10 -7.02 3.36
C ALA A 323 -2.73 -6.00 4.44
N ALA A 324 -2.24 -4.83 4.03
CA ALA A 324 -1.93 -3.74 4.94
C ALA A 324 -3.20 -3.16 5.58
N MET A 325 -4.25 -2.93 4.79
CA MET A 325 -5.55 -2.47 5.27
C MET A 325 -6.20 -3.49 6.24
N GLU A 326 -6.18 -4.78 5.91
CA GLU A 326 -6.65 -5.86 6.79
C GLU A 326 -5.90 -5.86 8.12
N HIS A 327 -4.60 -5.57 8.11
CA HIS A 327 -3.78 -5.43 9.31
C HIS A 327 -4.20 -4.25 10.17
N LEU A 328 -4.44 -3.07 9.58
CA LEU A 328 -4.98 -1.91 10.29
C LEU A 328 -6.32 -2.24 10.96
N ALA A 329 -7.23 -2.86 10.20
CA ALA A 329 -8.56 -3.25 10.68
C ALA A 329 -8.52 -4.33 11.76
N LYS A 330 -7.63 -5.33 11.63
CA LYS A 330 -7.42 -6.37 12.65
C LYS A 330 -6.96 -5.80 13.99
N ASN A 331 -6.14 -4.74 13.95
CA ASN A 331 -5.61 -4.07 15.14
C ASN A 331 -6.44 -2.85 15.58
N LEU A 332 -7.61 -2.62 14.96
CA LEU A 332 -8.53 -1.52 15.27
C LEU A 332 -7.85 -0.14 15.22
N LEU A 333 -6.89 0.02 14.29
CA LEU A 333 -6.21 1.30 14.08
C LEU A 333 -7.14 2.29 13.39
N THR A 334 -7.28 3.51 13.91
CA THR A 334 -8.22 4.52 13.40
C THR A 334 -8.06 4.81 11.90
N GLU A 335 -6.82 4.78 11.42
CA GLU A 335 -6.40 5.03 10.05
C GLU A 335 -7.02 4.01 9.07
N GLY A 336 -7.30 2.79 9.54
CA GLY A 336 -7.86 1.73 8.72
C GLY A 336 -9.25 2.03 8.17
N VAL A 337 -10.07 2.85 8.85
CA VAL A 337 -11.39 3.25 8.32
C VAL A 337 -11.23 4.07 7.04
N SER A 338 -10.36 5.08 7.08
CA SER A 338 -10.10 5.96 5.93
C SER A 338 -9.46 5.20 4.78
N VAL A 339 -8.50 4.33 5.07
CA VAL A 339 -7.86 3.46 4.05
C VAL A 339 -8.89 2.52 3.42
N ALA A 340 -9.74 1.88 4.23
CA ALA A 340 -10.76 0.96 3.74
C ALA A 340 -11.79 1.66 2.84
N LEU A 341 -12.20 2.89 3.20
CA LEU A 341 -13.08 3.72 2.37
C LEU A 341 -12.40 4.13 1.05
N ALA A 342 -11.13 4.56 1.09
CA ALA A 342 -10.39 4.97 -0.10
C ALA A 342 -10.27 3.83 -1.14
N LEU A 343 -10.14 2.57 -0.69
CA LEU A 343 -10.16 1.40 -1.57
C LEU A 343 -11.49 1.20 -2.31
N GLN A 344 -12.59 1.76 -1.82
CA GLN A 344 -13.91 1.67 -2.48
C GLN A 344 -14.12 2.73 -3.57
N GLN A 345 -13.31 3.79 -3.59
CA GLN A 345 -13.50 4.92 -4.50
C GLN A 345 -13.05 4.62 -5.95
N VAL A 346 -12.46 3.45 -6.23
CA VAL A 346 -11.73 3.18 -7.49
C VAL A 346 -12.63 2.68 -8.64
N SER A 347 -13.85 2.17 -8.40
CA SER A 347 -14.96 1.97 -9.36
C SER A 347 -15.97 0.92 -8.87
N CYS A 348 -17.20 0.97 -9.40
CA CYS A 348 -18.22 -0.10 -9.31
C CYS A 348 -17.75 -1.49 -9.75
N HIS A 349 -16.61 -1.57 -10.43
CA HIS A 349 -16.06 -2.77 -11.06
C HIS A 349 -14.59 -2.97 -10.66
N GLY A 350 -14.21 -2.46 -9.47
CA GLY A 350 -12.85 -2.54 -8.95
C GLY A 350 -12.32 -3.96 -8.80
N ASP A 351 -11.07 -4.06 -8.39
CA ASP A 351 -10.45 -5.33 -8.06
C ASP A 351 -11.25 -6.01 -6.93
N ALA A 352 -11.78 -7.22 -7.21
CA ALA A 352 -12.61 -7.98 -6.27
C ALA A 352 -11.97 -8.10 -4.90
N TYR A 353 -10.64 -8.27 -4.87
CA TYR A 353 -9.90 -8.47 -3.65
C TYR A 353 -9.84 -7.19 -2.81
N GLU A 354 -9.61 -6.03 -3.43
CA GLU A 354 -9.55 -4.74 -2.73
C GLU A 354 -10.92 -4.29 -2.25
N HIS A 355 -11.95 -4.50 -3.08
CA HIS A 355 -13.34 -4.22 -2.73
C HIS A 355 -13.76 -5.01 -1.48
N ASN A 356 -13.69 -6.34 -1.55
CA ASN A 356 -14.13 -7.24 -0.49
C ASN A 356 -13.41 -6.96 0.84
N ALA A 357 -12.11 -6.70 0.77
CA ALA A 357 -11.32 -6.39 1.95
C ALA A 357 -11.76 -5.08 2.60
N GLY A 358 -11.95 -4.01 1.81
CA GLY A 358 -12.32 -2.71 2.35
C GLY A 358 -13.73 -2.69 2.96
N VAL A 359 -14.74 -3.27 2.32
CA VAL A 359 -16.10 -3.34 2.91
C VAL A 359 -16.09 -4.18 4.20
N SER A 360 -15.36 -5.31 4.21
CA SER A 360 -15.22 -6.15 5.40
C SER A 360 -14.52 -5.42 6.54
N ALA A 361 -13.55 -4.56 6.23
CA ALA A 361 -12.87 -3.76 7.24
C ALA A 361 -13.75 -2.66 7.80
N ILE A 362 -14.48 -1.91 6.96
CA ILE A 362 -15.43 -0.86 7.41
C ILE A 362 -16.43 -1.45 8.42
N VAL A 363 -17.01 -2.62 8.13
CA VAL A 363 -17.94 -3.31 9.04
C VAL A 363 -17.34 -3.60 10.42
N LYS A 364 -16.04 -3.93 10.50
CA LYS A 364 -15.38 -4.22 11.80
C LYS A 364 -15.36 -3.02 12.75
N TYR A 365 -15.37 -1.80 12.22
CA TYR A 365 -15.33 -0.58 13.04
C TYR A 365 -16.71 -0.15 13.56
N GLY A 366 -17.81 -0.77 13.09
CA GLY A 366 -19.16 -0.47 13.58
C GLY A 366 -19.49 1.02 13.51
N ASP A 367 -20.04 1.57 14.60
CA ASP A 367 -20.47 2.98 14.65
C ASP A 367 -19.32 3.98 14.42
N ALA A 368 -18.07 3.60 14.71
CA ALA A 368 -16.92 4.47 14.44
C ALA A 368 -16.67 4.70 12.94
N ALA A 369 -17.22 3.86 12.06
CA ALA A 369 -17.19 4.07 10.62
C ALA A 369 -18.42 4.81 10.07
N ARG A 370 -19.34 5.31 10.91
CA ARG A 370 -20.57 5.98 10.46
C ARG A 370 -20.32 7.17 9.54
N TRP A 371 -19.24 7.92 9.79
CA TRP A 371 -18.85 9.06 8.96
C TRP A 371 -18.57 8.69 7.49
N THR A 372 -18.36 7.40 7.19
CA THR A 372 -18.15 6.90 5.82
C THR A 372 -19.44 6.80 5.00
N LEU A 373 -20.63 6.80 5.65
CA LEU A 373 -21.93 6.58 4.99
C LEU A 373 -22.21 7.54 3.82
N PRO A 374 -21.94 8.86 3.89
CA PRO A 374 -22.16 9.76 2.76
C PRO A 374 -21.35 9.34 1.52
N ALA A 375 -20.07 9.00 1.71
CA ALA A 375 -19.20 8.56 0.63
C ALA A 375 -19.65 7.20 0.06
N LEU A 376 -20.03 6.25 0.90
CA LEU A 376 -20.55 4.95 0.45
C LEU A 376 -21.86 5.11 -0.35
N ARG A 377 -22.77 5.99 0.09
CA ARG A 377 -24.00 6.32 -0.63
C ARG A 377 -23.73 7.01 -1.97
N GLN A 378 -22.73 7.89 -2.03
CA GLN A 378 -22.30 8.49 -3.28
C GLN A 378 -21.75 7.45 -4.25
N ILE A 379 -20.96 6.49 -3.74
CA ILE A 379 -20.46 5.38 -4.55
C ILE A 379 -21.64 4.56 -5.09
N THR A 380 -22.60 4.16 -4.27
CA THR A 380 -23.78 3.40 -4.77
C THR A 380 -24.61 4.19 -5.76
N ALA A 381 -24.81 5.49 -5.55
CA ALA A 381 -25.51 6.37 -6.50
C ALA A 381 -24.83 6.40 -7.87
N ASN A 382 -23.49 6.49 -7.89
CA ASN A 382 -22.70 6.47 -9.13
C ASN A 382 -22.66 5.08 -9.80
N CYS A 383 -23.04 4.04 -9.06
CA CYS A 383 -22.88 2.63 -9.44
C CYS A 383 -24.22 1.92 -9.60
N ALA A 384 -25.33 2.65 -9.58
CA ALA A 384 -26.67 2.08 -9.73
C ALA A 384 -26.74 1.33 -11.08
N PRO A 385 -27.01 0.02 -11.09
CA PRO A 385 -26.99 -0.75 -12.33
C PRO A 385 -28.14 -0.32 -13.25
N ASP A 386 -27.84 -0.09 -14.52
CA ASP A 386 -28.84 0.20 -15.57
C ASP A 386 -29.73 -1.02 -15.91
N THR A 387 -29.34 -2.21 -15.45
CA THR A 387 -30.00 -3.48 -15.76
C THR A 387 -30.57 -4.17 -14.52
N PHE A 388 -31.80 -4.66 -14.64
CA PHE A 388 -32.48 -5.47 -13.64
C PHE A 388 -32.67 -6.89 -14.21
N PRO A 389 -32.43 -7.96 -13.42
CA PRO A 389 -32.11 -8.00 -11.99
C PRO A 389 -30.62 -7.83 -11.67
N ILE A 390 -30.35 -7.24 -10.50
CA ILE A 390 -28.99 -7.09 -9.94
C ILE A 390 -28.48 -8.46 -9.47
N PRO A 391 -27.30 -8.94 -9.91
CA PRO A 391 -26.75 -10.21 -9.44
C PRO A 391 -26.49 -10.19 -7.92
N PRO A 392 -26.92 -11.23 -7.18
CA PRO A 392 -26.51 -11.43 -5.79
C PRO A 392 -24.98 -11.49 -5.67
N GLY A 393 -24.42 -10.86 -4.63
CA GLY A 393 -22.97 -10.82 -4.40
C GLY A 393 -22.20 -9.80 -5.25
N SER A 394 -22.87 -9.04 -6.12
CA SER A 394 -22.26 -7.90 -6.82
C SER A 394 -21.71 -6.87 -5.83
N TYR A 395 -20.68 -6.11 -6.24
CA TYR A 395 -20.07 -5.09 -5.38
C TYR A 395 -21.09 -4.04 -4.94
N PHE A 396 -22.04 -3.68 -5.81
CA PHE A 396 -23.16 -2.82 -5.45
C PHE A 396 -23.93 -3.36 -4.23
N GLN A 397 -24.33 -4.64 -4.24
CA GLN A 397 -25.05 -5.27 -3.13
C GLN A 397 -24.20 -5.31 -1.85
N GLN A 398 -22.89 -5.55 -1.96
CA GLN A 398 -22.00 -5.55 -0.80
C GLN A 398 -21.87 -4.16 -0.15
N ILE A 399 -21.80 -3.09 -0.96
CA ILE A 399 -21.77 -1.71 -0.43
C ILE A 399 -23.12 -1.37 0.22
N VAL A 400 -24.24 -1.73 -0.40
CA VAL A 400 -25.58 -1.53 0.20
C VAL A 400 -25.69 -2.25 1.55
N GLN A 401 -25.27 -3.51 1.63
CA GLN A 401 -25.25 -4.26 2.90
C GLN A 401 -24.33 -3.61 3.95
N THR A 402 -23.19 -3.07 3.52
CA THR A 402 -22.27 -2.32 4.39
C THR A 402 -22.94 -1.05 4.91
N ILE A 403 -23.61 -0.29 4.05
CA ILE A 403 -24.39 0.90 4.43
C ILE A 403 -25.45 0.53 5.47
N ASP A 404 -26.21 -0.54 5.26
CA ASP A 404 -27.26 -0.98 6.18
C ASP A 404 -26.68 -1.40 7.54
N THR A 405 -25.56 -2.13 7.51
CA THR A 405 -24.86 -2.59 8.71
C THR A 405 -24.34 -1.41 9.54
N ILE A 406 -23.63 -0.47 8.91
CA ILE A 406 -23.09 0.72 9.58
C ILE A 406 -24.21 1.67 10.01
N SER A 407 -25.26 1.82 9.20
CA SER A 407 -26.40 2.69 9.56
C SER A 407 -27.11 2.20 10.82
N SER A 408 -27.12 0.89 11.06
CA SER A 408 -27.76 0.23 12.21
C SER A 408 -26.83 0.05 13.42
N ALA A 409 -25.52 0.23 13.25
CA ALA A 409 -24.57 0.13 14.35
C ALA A 409 -24.78 1.30 15.33
N ILE A 410 -24.83 0.98 16.63
CA ILE A 410 -24.92 1.96 17.73
C ILE A 410 -23.77 1.82 18.73
N THR A 411 -22.83 0.92 18.43
CA THR A 411 -21.63 0.67 19.21
C THR A 411 -20.41 0.62 18.29
N ALA A 412 -19.27 1.02 18.83
CA ALA A 412 -17.97 0.91 18.19
C ALA A 412 -17.03 0.12 19.11
N PRO A 413 -16.11 -0.69 18.55
CA PRO A 413 -15.01 -1.23 19.34
C PRO A 413 -14.07 -0.10 19.80
N ALA A 414 -13.32 -0.34 20.87
CA ALA A 414 -12.28 0.58 21.30
C ALA A 414 -11.18 0.65 20.22
N MET A 415 -11.04 1.80 19.59
CA MET A 415 -10.04 2.04 18.55
C MET A 415 -8.72 2.50 19.16
N ILE A 416 -7.63 2.22 18.45
CA ILE A 416 -6.28 2.66 18.78
C ILE A 416 -5.86 3.65 17.68
N SER A 417 -5.34 4.81 18.05
CA SER A 417 -4.76 5.72 17.05
C SER A 417 -3.34 5.26 16.76
N GLY A 418 -3.00 4.94 15.51
CA GLY A 418 -1.66 4.43 15.17
C GLY A 418 -0.65 5.53 14.81
N LEU A 419 -1.14 6.70 14.43
CA LEU A 419 -0.37 7.91 14.20
C LEU A 419 -0.72 8.98 15.25
N PRO A 420 0.12 10.01 15.44
CA PRO A 420 -0.31 11.21 16.12
C PRO A 420 -1.56 11.81 15.48
N VAL A 421 -2.37 12.48 16.27
CA VAL A 421 -3.58 13.18 15.82
C VAL A 421 -3.41 14.66 16.14
N ALA A 422 -3.44 15.47 15.09
CA ALA A 422 -3.64 16.92 15.20
C ALA A 422 -5.12 17.15 15.53
N ASN A 423 -5.44 17.48 16.78
CA ASN A 423 -6.84 17.58 17.22
C ASN A 423 -7.48 18.82 16.58
N PRO A 424 -8.58 18.68 15.83
CA PRO A 424 -9.27 19.82 15.27
C PRO A 424 -9.79 20.72 16.39
N GLN A 425 -9.79 22.03 16.14
CA GLN A 425 -10.25 23.03 17.11
C GLN A 425 -11.20 24.00 16.45
N VAL A 426 -12.25 24.39 17.17
CA VAL A 426 -13.11 25.51 16.77
C VAL A 426 -12.84 26.68 17.71
N VAL A 427 -12.42 27.82 17.16
CA VAL A 427 -12.06 29.01 17.93
C VAL A 427 -12.87 30.20 17.45
N ALA A 428 -13.53 30.89 18.37
CA ALA A 428 -14.25 32.11 18.10
C ALA A 428 -13.47 33.33 18.57
N THR A 429 -13.43 34.38 17.76
CA THR A 429 -12.79 35.63 18.16
C THR A 429 -13.33 36.84 17.41
N LYS A 430 -13.21 38.03 18.02
CA LYS A 430 -13.44 39.33 17.37
C LYS A 430 -12.14 40.13 17.17
N ALA A 431 -11.03 39.65 17.72
CA ALA A 431 -9.74 40.32 17.75
C ALA A 431 -8.60 39.29 17.79
N ALA A 432 -7.36 39.75 17.96
CA ALA A 432 -6.22 38.85 18.16
C ALA A 432 -6.48 37.87 19.33
N LYS A 433 -6.25 36.57 19.09
CA LYS A 433 -6.51 35.50 20.06
C LYS A 433 -5.37 34.48 20.07
N LEU A 434 -4.84 34.21 21.26
CA LEU A 434 -3.92 33.11 21.48
C LEU A 434 -4.65 31.77 21.37
N ILE A 435 -4.10 30.87 20.57
CA ILE A 435 -4.57 29.51 20.33
C ILE A 435 -3.43 28.57 20.67
N THR A 436 -3.69 27.66 21.61
CA THR A 436 -2.80 26.53 21.89
C THR A 436 -3.26 25.34 21.06
N LEU A 437 -2.41 24.89 20.15
CA LEU A 437 -2.63 23.71 19.32
C LEU A 437 -2.63 22.46 20.20
N LYS A 438 -3.58 21.56 19.93
CA LYS A 438 -3.76 20.32 20.68
C LYS A 438 -3.45 19.14 19.78
N GLY A 439 -2.84 18.12 20.37
CA GLY A 439 -2.60 16.87 19.70
C GLY A 439 -2.50 15.74 20.70
N VAL A 440 -2.63 14.52 20.21
CA VAL A 440 -2.38 13.29 20.95
C VAL A 440 -1.49 12.38 20.12
N THR A 441 -0.80 11.45 20.76
CA THR A 441 0.00 10.43 20.09
C THR A 441 -0.25 9.09 20.77
N PRO A 442 -0.20 7.96 20.03
CA PRO A 442 -0.19 6.63 20.63
C PRO A 442 0.98 6.40 21.60
N GLY A 443 2.10 7.07 21.35
CA GLY A 443 3.26 6.99 22.23
C GLY A 443 3.14 7.90 23.45
N ASN A 444 4.04 7.74 24.41
CA ASN A 444 4.19 8.70 25.51
C ASN A 444 5.27 9.77 25.20
N GLY A 445 5.61 9.95 23.92
CA GLY A 445 6.65 10.86 23.46
C GLY A 445 6.20 12.33 23.46
N PRO A 446 7.14 13.28 23.51
CA PRO A 446 6.82 14.70 23.39
C PRO A 446 6.27 15.01 21.99
N LEU A 447 5.30 15.92 21.94
CA LEU A 447 4.69 16.38 20.70
C LEU A 447 5.39 17.65 20.17
N THR A 448 5.60 17.67 18.86
CA THR A 448 6.02 18.85 18.10
C THR A 448 4.94 19.20 17.08
N TYR A 449 4.83 20.47 16.73
CA TYR A 449 3.72 21.02 15.95
C TYR A 449 4.27 21.87 14.80
N ALA A 450 3.67 21.77 13.61
CA ALA A 450 4.03 22.57 12.45
C ALA A 450 2.77 23.11 11.75
N ILE A 451 2.77 24.37 11.36
CA ILE A 451 1.72 24.95 10.51
C ILE A 451 1.95 24.46 9.08
N VAL A 452 0.90 23.99 8.42
CA VAL A 452 0.93 23.48 7.05
C VAL A 452 0.33 24.48 6.07
N GLU A 453 -0.82 25.05 6.42
CA GLU A 453 -1.52 26.05 5.62
C GLU A 453 -1.92 27.23 6.51
N GLU A 454 -1.60 28.44 6.08
CA GLU A 454 -1.93 29.70 6.76
C GLU A 454 -3.41 30.09 6.54
N PRO A 455 -4.00 30.91 7.43
CA PRO A 455 -5.36 31.40 7.25
C PRO A 455 -5.50 32.38 6.08
N ALA A 456 -6.68 32.37 5.45
CA ALA A 456 -6.96 33.19 4.28
C ALA A 456 -7.41 34.61 4.64
N HIS A 457 -7.97 34.80 5.84
CA HIS A 457 -8.58 36.06 6.28
C HIS A 457 -7.99 36.59 7.59
N GLY A 458 -6.76 36.20 7.91
CA GLY A 458 -5.98 36.73 9.02
C GLY A 458 -4.51 36.32 8.92
N THR A 459 -3.76 36.54 10.01
CA THR A 459 -2.34 36.16 10.10
C THR A 459 -2.06 35.42 11.39
N LEU A 460 -1.18 34.42 11.33
CA LEU A 460 -0.61 33.77 12.51
C LEU A 460 0.71 34.42 12.93
N SER A 461 0.94 34.46 14.24
CA SER A 461 2.21 34.86 14.84
C SER A 461 2.56 33.98 16.04
N GLY A 462 3.81 33.95 16.46
CA GLY A 462 4.29 33.10 17.56
C GLY A 462 4.92 31.79 17.07
N THR A 463 5.07 30.83 17.98
CA THR A 463 5.71 29.53 17.71
C THR A 463 4.81 28.40 18.20
N PRO A 464 4.49 27.40 17.35
CA PRO A 464 3.72 26.23 17.77
C PRO A 464 4.31 25.57 19.04
N PRO A 465 3.48 25.07 19.96
CA PRO A 465 2.02 24.95 19.85
C PRO A 465 1.24 26.25 20.17
N SER A 466 1.90 27.36 20.52
CA SER A 466 1.21 28.60 20.91
C SER A 466 1.28 29.65 19.80
N VAL A 467 0.18 29.77 19.05
CA VAL A 467 0.05 30.71 17.93
C VAL A 467 -1.03 31.75 18.21
N THR A 468 -0.81 33.00 17.83
CA THR A 468 -1.81 34.06 17.92
C THR A 468 -2.38 34.33 16.54
N TYR A 469 -3.68 34.09 16.38
CA TYR A 469 -4.42 34.47 15.19
C TYR A 469 -4.92 35.90 15.31
N THR A 470 -4.66 36.72 14.29
CA THR A 470 -5.19 38.09 14.16
C THR A 470 -6.04 38.17 12.90
N PRO A 471 -7.37 38.39 13.01
CA PRO A 471 -8.22 38.57 11.85
C PRO A 471 -7.83 39.81 11.04
N SER A 472 -8.08 39.79 9.74
CA SER A 472 -7.95 40.99 8.89
C SER A 472 -8.96 42.06 9.32
N ASP A 473 -8.56 43.32 9.21
CA ASP A 473 -9.40 44.44 9.63
C ASP A 473 -10.76 44.42 8.91
N GLY A 474 -11.83 44.45 9.71
CA GLY A 474 -13.22 44.44 9.21
C GLY A 474 -13.75 43.09 8.74
N TYR A 475 -12.95 42.02 8.75
CA TYR A 475 -13.41 40.70 8.36
C TYR A 475 -14.40 40.11 9.38
N GLN A 476 -15.48 39.51 8.88
CA GLN A 476 -16.43 38.71 9.65
C GLN A 476 -16.79 37.47 8.83
N GLY A 477 -16.71 36.29 9.44
CA GLY A 477 -16.93 35.03 8.72
C GLY A 477 -16.11 33.88 9.27
N THR A 478 -16.05 32.80 8.50
CA THR A 478 -15.20 31.64 8.76
C THR A 478 -13.78 31.88 8.25
N ASP A 479 -12.80 31.34 8.95
CA ASP A 479 -11.42 31.26 8.46
C ASP A 479 -10.84 29.92 8.93
N ARG A 480 -9.70 29.49 8.41
CA ARG A 480 -9.09 28.24 8.87
C ARG A 480 -7.62 28.20 8.59
N PHE A 481 -6.89 27.45 9.39
CA PHE A 481 -5.52 27.07 9.10
C PHE A 481 -5.31 25.61 9.47
N THR A 482 -4.28 24.97 8.92
CA THR A 482 -4.01 23.56 9.20
C THR A 482 -2.63 23.38 9.83
N PHE A 483 -2.50 22.33 10.63
CA PHE A 483 -1.25 22.00 11.34
C PHE A 483 -1.05 20.50 11.44
N THR A 484 0.21 20.05 11.50
CA THR A 484 0.55 18.65 11.81
C THR A 484 1.13 18.55 13.22
N VAL A 485 1.05 17.33 13.76
CA VAL A 485 1.63 16.92 15.03
C VAL A 485 2.58 15.78 14.76
N SER A 486 3.79 15.83 15.31
CA SER A 486 4.73 14.72 15.24
C SER A 486 5.27 14.34 16.59
N SER A 487 5.57 13.05 16.77
CA SER A 487 6.06 12.46 18.01
C SER A 487 7.28 11.61 17.72
N GLU A 488 8.32 11.77 18.51
CA GLU A 488 9.43 10.82 18.54
C GLU A 488 9.00 9.57 19.34
N THR A 489 9.38 8.40 18.85
CA THR A 489 9.21 7.13 19.54
C THR A 489 10.57 6.43 19.63
N THR A 490 10.70 5.41 20.49
CA THR A 490 11.88 4.53 20.51
C THR A 490 12.19 3.89 19.16
N SER A 491 11.20 3.85 18.28
CA SER A 491 11.27 3.21 16.98
C SER A 491 11.38 4.18 15.80
N GLY A 492 11.31 5.50 16.02
CA GLY A 492 11.36 6.53 14.97
C GLY A 492 10.30 7.62 15.13
N LYS A 493 10.29 8.59 14.20
CA LYS A 493 9.35 9.72 14.18
C LYS A 493 8.04 9.32 13.51
N LEU A 494 6.91 9.59 14.16
CA LEU A 494 5.57 9.50 13.57
C LEU A 494 5.00 10.89 13.34
N GLU A 495 4.24 11.08 12.26
CA GLU A 495 3.62 12.36 11.90
C GLU A 495 2.13 12.16 11.60
N SER A 496 1.30 13.12 12.04
CA SER A 496 -0.14 13.11 11.82
C SER A 496 -0.49 13.58 10.40
N PRO A 497 -1.65 13.18 9.87
CA PRO A 497 -2.35 14.00 8.89
C PRO A 497 -2.57 15.43 9.43
N ALA A 498 -2.76 16.39 8.54
CA ALA A 498 -3.05 17.76 8.95
C ALA A 498 -4.41 17.85 9.68
N GLY A 499 -4.42 18.47 10.86
CA GLY A 499 -5.62 18.85 11.59
C GLY A 499 -6.00 20.28 11.28
N THR A 500 -7.29 20.59 11.36
CA THR A 500 -7.83 21.93 11.02
C THR A 500 -8.21 22.70 12.28
N VAL A 501 -7.77 23.95 12.36
CA VAL A 501 -8.34 24.93 13.29
C VAL A 501 -9.34 25.78 12.52
N SER A 502 -10.63 25.58 12.78
CA SER A 502 -11.72 26.38 12.23
C SER A 502 -11.93 27.62 13.08
N LEU A 503 -11.88 28.78 12.46
CA LEU A 503 -12.02 30.09 13.10
C LEU A 503 -13.38 30.68 12.77
N ILE A 504 -14.02 31.27 13.78
CA ILE A 504 -15.24 32.06 13.63
C ILE A 504 -14.90 33.50 14.03
N VAL A 505 -14.69 34.34 13.02
CA VAL A 505 -14.42 35.78 13.22
C VAL A 505 -15.75 36.50 13.39
N GLY A 506 -16.09 36.82 14.64
CA GLY A 506 -17.37 37.38 15.04
C GLY A 506 -17.88 36.77 16.35
N GLU A 507 -19.21 36.66 16.49
CA GLU A 507 -19.85 36.02 17.64
C GLU A 507 -20.04 34.52 17.42
N ALA A 508 -19.38 33.66 18.18
CA ALA A 508 -19.77 32.25 18.23
C ALA A 508 -20.98 32.04 19.14
N GLY A 509 -21.80 31.04 18.79
CA GLY A 509 -22.83 30.54 19.69
C GLY A 509 -22.22 29.78 20.87
N THR A 510 -22.93 29.73 21.99
CA THR A 510 -22.51 29.00 23.20
C THR A 510 -23.26 27.67 23.37
N GLY A 511 -23.88 27.16 22.31
CA GLY A 511 -24.75 25.98 22.33
C GLY A 511 -26.16 26.24 21.83
N LEU A 512 -27.07 25.29 22.09
CA LEU A 512 -28.48 25.41 21.77
C LEU A 512 -29.30 25.67 23.03
N ARG A 513 -30.32 26.52 22.95
CA ARG A 513 -31.22 26.79 24.08
C ARG A 513 -32.21 25.64 24.22
N GLY A 514 -32.07 24.84 25.29
CA GLY A 514 -32.96 23.76 25.67
C GLY A 514 -34.08 24.23 26.59
N GLU A 515 -35.33 23.95 26.21
CA GLU A 515 -36.52 24.10 27.04
C GLU A 515 -37.02 22.73 27.49
N TYR A 516 -37.05 22.51 28.80
CA TYR A 516 -37.36 21.22 29.42
C TYR A 516 -38.72 21.28 30.09
N VAL A 517 -39.64 20.40 29.70
CA VAL A 517 -41.03 20.40 30.18
C VAL A 517 -41.45 18.98 30.58
N LYS A 518 -42.04 18.84 31.77
CA LYS A 518 -42.68 17.62 32.26
C LYS A 518 -44.09 17.96 32.74
N ASP A 519 -45.10 17.21 32.32
CA ASP A 519 -46.51 17.43 32.66
C ASP A 519 -47.01 18.87 32.45
N GLY A 520 -46.51 19.54 31.40
CA GLY A 520 -46.84 20.94 31.09
C GLY A 520 -46.17 21.98 31.98
N LYS A 521 -45.34 21.58 32.96
CA LYS A 521 -44.53 22.48 33.79
C LYS A 521 -43.12 22.58 33.25
N ARG A 522 -42.60 23.81 33.12
CA ARG A 522 -41.22 24.08 32.73
C ARG A 522 -40.28 23.71 33.87
N LEU A 523 -39.41 22.72 33.64
CA LEU A 523 -38.38 22.29 34.58
C LEU A 523 -37.13 23.17 34.48
N ALA A 524 -36.69 23.46 33.27
CA ALA A 524 -35.49 24.26 33.01
C ALA A 524 -35.58 24.99 31.66
N ASN A 525 -34.82 26.08 31.54
CA ASN A 525 -34.54 26.78 30.28
C ASN A 525 -33.09 27.25 30.35
N ARG A 526 -32.21 26.57 29.62
CA ARG A 526 -30.76 26.82 29.67
C ARG A 526 -30.13 26.67 28.30
N VAL A 527 -28.88 27.10 28.17
CA VAL A 527 -28.09 26.84 26.97
C VAL A 527 -27.26 25.59 27.21
N ASP A 528 -27.46 24.59 26.39
CA ASP A 528 -26.69 23.36 26.41
C ASP A 528 -25.54 23.49 25.39
N PRO A 529 -24.27 23.47 25.83
CA PRO A 529 -23.13 23.65 24.95
C PRO A 529 -22.98 22.52 23.93
N ALA A 530 -23.51 21.34 24.25
CA ALA A 530 -23.67 20.20 23.35
C ALA A 530 -25.01 19.51 23.62
N VAL A 531 -25.65 19.00 22.58
CA VAL A 531 -26.85 18.15 22.70
C VAL A 531 -26.43 16.70 22.51
N ASP A 532 -25.85 16.15 23.58
CA ASP A 532 -25.34 14.77 23.65
C ASP A 532 -25.55 14.26 25.08
N PHE A 533 -26.75 13.71 25.33
CA PHE A 533 -27.19 13.36 26.68
C PHE A 533 -27.41 11.84 26.80
N ASP A 534 -26.59 11.20 27.63
CA ASP A 534 -26.89 9.88 28.19
C ASP A 534 -27.44 10.03 29.61
N TRP A 535 -28.77 10.10 29.70
CA TRP A 535 -29.49 10.25 30.96
C TRP A 535 -29.21 9.14 31.99
N SER A 536 -28.71 7.98 31.54
CA SER A 536 -28.38 6.88 32.43
C SER A 536 -27.07 7.09 33.19
N THR A 537 -26.11 7.79 32.59
CA THR A 537 -24.74 7.94 33.11
C THR A 537 -24.43 9.32 33.71
N LEU A 538 -25.27 10.33 33.49
CA LEU A 538 -25.06 11.68 34.05
C LEU A 538 -24.94 11.69 35.59
N PRO A 539 -24.16 12.61 36.20
CA PRO A 539 -24.15 12.82 37.64
C PRO A 539 -25.56 13.13 38.19
N ALA A 540 -25.89 12.70 39.41
CA ALA A 540 -27.23 12.87 39.98
C ALA A 540 -27.73 14.32 40.01
N GLU A 541 -26.82 15.30 40.11
CA GLU A 541 -27.11 16.74 40.11
C GLU A 541 -27.48 17.27 38.71
N GLU A 542 -27.09 16.56 37.66
CA GLU A 542 -27.37 16.88 36.25
C GLU A 542 -28.48 15.99 35.67
N LYS A 543 -28.83 14.91 36.37
CA LYS A 543 -29.94 14.04 36.01
C LYS A 543 -31.26 14.79 36.14
N ILE A 544 -31.93 14.94 35.01
CA ILE A 544 -33.37 15.16 34.97
C ILE A 544 -33.99 13.76 34.89
N ASP A 545 -35.01 13.47 35.70
CA ASP A 545 -35.81 12.26 35.54
C ASP A 545 -36.45 12.29 34.15
N SER A 546 -35.77 11.66 33.18
CA SER A 546 -36.03 11.79 31.75
C SER A 546 -37.28 11.05 31.30
N ALA A 547 -37.87 10.21 32.17
CA ALA A 547 -39.19 9.65 31.93
C ALA A 547 -40.20 10.81 31.79
N ASP A 548 -40.87 10.85 30.63
CA ASP A 548 -41.92 11.81 30.27
C ASP A 548 -41.49 13.29 30.18
N VAL A 549 -40.18 13.56 30.02
CA VAL A 549 -39.68 14.93 29.77
C VAL A 549 -39.62 15.21 28.28
N LYS A 550 -40.27 16.30 27.85
CA LYS A 550 -40.15 16.85 26.49
C LYS A 550 -39.10 17.93 26.48
N ILE A 551 -38.16 17.84 25.53
CA ILE A 551 -37.07 18.80 25.42
C ILE A 551 -37.10 19.42 24.03
N GLN A 552 -37.00 20.75 23.97
CA GLN A 552 -36.90 21.48 22.72
C GLN A 552 -35.65 22.35 22.73
N TRP A 553 -34.69 22.00 21.88
CA TRP A 553 -33.51 22.81 21.61
C TRP A 553 -33.76 23.72 20.42
N ASN A 554 -33.45 25.01 20.57
CA ASN A 554 -33.48 25.99 19.48
C ASN A 554 -32.16 26.76 19.43
N GLY A 555 -31.69 27.07 18.23
CA GLY A 555 -30.51 27.90 18.02
C GLY A 555 -30.14 27.95 16.55
N GLN A 556 -28.85 28.11 16.27
CA GLN A 556 -28.33 28.17 14.91
C GLN A 556 -27.08 27.30 14.78
N VAL A 557 -26.89 26.72 13.61
CA VAL A 557 -25.65 26.07 13.20
C VAL A 557 -24.97 26.91 12.13
N LEU A 558 -23.65 27.02 12.22
CA LEU A 558 -22.81 27.67 11.21
C LEU A 558 -22.33 26.59 10.25
N ALA A 559 -22.54 26.79 8.95
CA ALA A 559 -22.00 25.89 7.93
C ALA A 559 -20.50 26.16 7.74
N PRO A 560 -19.60 25.20 8.03
CA PRO A 560 -18.17 25.40 7.92
C PRO A 560 -17.69 25.44 6.47
N GLU A 561 -18.41 24.80 5.56
CA GLU A 561 -18.11 24.72 4.13
C GLU A 561 -19.41 24.68 3.32
N THR A 562 -19.35 25.05 2.04
CA THR A 562 -20.49 24.93 1.14
C THR A 562 -20.66 23.48 0.72
N GLY A 563 -21.85 22.91 0.91
CA GLY A 563 -22.12 21.53 0.52
C GLY A 563 -23.48 21.02 0.97
N THR A 564 -23.76 19.76 0.65
CA THR A 564 -24.97 19.05 1.07
C THR A 564 -24.71 18.33 2.40
N TYR A 565 -25.50 18.66 3.42
CA TYR A 565 -25.39 18.11 4.76
C TYR A 565 -26.53 17.15 5.06
N VAL A 566 -26.21 16.09 5.83
CA VAL A 566 -27.20 15.21 6.46
C VAL A 566 -27.03 15.31 7.96
N PHE A 567 -28.09 15.71 8.66
CA PHE A 567 -28.13 15.71 10.11
C PHE A 567 -28.64 14.36 10.59
N SER A 568 -28.02 13.81 11.63
CA SER A 568 -28.39 12.52 12.21
C SER A 568 -28.59 12.64 13.71
N THR A 569 -29.53 11.86 14.25
CA THR A 569 -29.80 11.79 15.69
C THR A 569 -29.74 10.34 16.16
N LEU A 570 -29.02 10.07 17.25
CA LEU A 570 -29.11 8.82 18.00
C LEU A 570 -30.01 9.06 19.22
N SER A 571 -31.18 8.41 19.24
CA SER A 571 -32.14 8.59 20.35
C SER A 571 -32.96 7.32 20.58
N ALA A 572 -33.34 7.10 21.84
CA ALA A 572 -34.35 6.13 22.26
C ALA A 572 -35.78 6.73 22.31
N GLY A 573 -35.88 8.06 22.29
CA GLY A 573 -37.15 8.80 22.31
C GLY A 573 -37.58 9.28 20.93
N GLY A 574 -38.84 9.72 20.83
CA GLY A 574 -39.36 10.34 19.62
C GLY A 574 -38.66 11.67 19.29
N VAL A 575 -37.93 11.75 18.18
CA VAL A 575 -37.15 12.91 17.76
C VAL A 575 -37.66 13.57 16.49
N ARG A 576 -37.65 14.90 16.46
CA ARG A 576 -37.93 15.73 15.26
C ARG A 576 -36.89 16.84 15.14
N LEU A 577 -36.33 17.02 13.95
CA LEU A 577 -35.33 18.04 13.67
C LEU A 577 -35.78 18.89 12.49
N TRP A 578 -35.62 20.20 12.64
CA TRP A 578 -35.78 21.19 11.58
C TRP A 578 -34.49 21.96 11.38
N VAL A 579 -34.15 22.22 10.12
CA VAL A 579 -33.04 23.07 9.69
C VAL A 579 -33.61 24.12 8.75
N ASN A 580 -33.47 25.39 9.10
CA ASN A 580 -34.04 26.54 8.40
C ASN A 580 -35.55 26.38 8.10
N GLY A 581 -36.30 25.88 9.08
CA GLY A 581 -37.75 25.61 8.95
C GLY A 581 -38.11 24.34 8.18
N ILE A 582 -37.17 23.70 7.50
CA ILE A 582 -37.38 22.43 6.78
C ILE A 582 -37.26 21.29 7.78
N ARG A 583 -38.31 20.46 7.91
CA ARG A 583 -38.28 19.28 8.78
C ARG A 583 -37.44 18.18 8.13
N VAL A 584 -36.22 17.99 8.62
CA VAL A 584 -35.28 16.98 8.10
C VAL A 584 -35.45 15.63 8.78
N ILE A 585 -35.84 15.57 10.06
CA ILE A 585 -36.13 14.32 10.78
C ILE A 585 -37.55 14.36 11.36
N ASN A 586 -38.31 13.27 11.22
CA ASN A 586 -39.64 13.14 11.78
C ASN A 586 -39.94 11.74 12.33
N GLU A 587 -39.52 11.48 13.56
CA GLU A 587 -39.65 10.18 14.23
C GLU A 587 -40.37 10.31 15.57
N PRO A 588 -41.70 10.33 15.61
CA PRO A 588 -42.45 10.67 16.82
C PRO A 588 -42.61 9.53 17.84
N ARG A 589 -42.00 8.36 17.62
CA ARG A 589 -42.22 7.16 18.43
C ARG A 589 -40.98 6.80 19.25
N ASP A 590 -41.21 6.47 20.51
CA ASP A 590 -40.19 5.88 21.38
C ASP A 590 -39.86 4.45 20.93
N ARG A 591 -38.58 4.10 21.02
CA ARG A 591 -38.03 2.82 20.54
C ARG A 591 -36.61 2.61 21.09
N PRO A 592 -36.04 1.40 21.00
CA PRO A 592 -34.63 1.22 21.31
C PRO A 592 -33.72 2.23 20.57
N PRO A 593 -32.59 2.66 21.17
CA PRO A 593 -31.68 3.62 20.55
C PRO A 593 -31.33 3.22 19.12
N ARG A 594 -31.52 4.14 18.18
CA ARG A 594 -31.05 3.97 16.81
C ARG A 594 -30.69 5.31 16.20
N TRP A 595 -29.79 5.28 15.24
CA TRP A 595 -29.57 6.43 14.39
C TRP A 595 -30.77 6.67 13.49
N THR A 596 -31.09 7.94 13.30
CA THR A 596 -32.04 8.42 12.30
C THR A 596 -31.36 9.52 11.48
N ASP A 597 -31.17 9.27 10.19
CA ASP A 597 -30.67 10.27 9.26
C ASP A 597 -31.83 11.13 8.74
N GLY A 598 -31.58 12.44 8.65
CA GLY A 598 -32.51 13.38 8.06
C GLY A 598 -32.43 13.46 6.55
N ALA A 599 -33.39 14.17 5.96
CA ALA A 599 -33.31 14.57 4.56
C ALA A 599 -32.08 15.48 4.33
N PRO A 600 -31.37 15.35 3.19
CA PRO A 600 -30.24 16.23 2.85
C PRO A 600 -30.67 17.70 2.76
N VAL A 601 -29.78 18.61 3.16
CA VAL A 601 -29.97 20.08 3.07
C VAL A 601 -28.68 20.73 2.56
N ASP A 602 -28.79 21.58 1.54
CA ASP A 602 -27.67 22.35 1.03
C ASP A 602 -27.43 23.59 1.91
N LEU A 603 -26.20 23.72 2.41
CA LEU A 603 -25.75 24.83 3.23
C LEU A 603 -24.57 25.53 2.55
N VAL A 604 -24.46 26.83 2.75
CA VAL A 604 -23.42 27.69 2.20
C VAL A 604 -22.44 28.09 3.29
N GLU A 605 -21.15 28.00 3.00
CA GLU A 605 -20.07 28.37 3.92
C GLU A 605 -20.29 29.75 4.57
N GLY A 606 -20.03 29.82 5.88
CA GLY A 606 -20.13 31.07 6.65
C GLY A 606 -21.56 31.49 6.99
N GLN A 607 -22.59 30.84 6.43
CA GLN A 607 -23.99 31.13 6.75
C GLN A 607 -24.46 30.39 8.00
N ARG A 608 -25.40 31.03 8.72
CA ARG A 608 -26.08 30.46 9.88
C ARG A 608 -27.47 30.01 9.50
N TYR A 609 -27.84 28.84 9.98
CA TYR A 609 -29.15 28.24 9.75
C TYR A 609 -29.83 27.93 11.06
N ASP A 610 -31.10 28.31 11.18
CA ASP A 610 -31.90 28.03 12.37
C ASP A 610 -32.05 26.52 12.53
N VAL A 611 -31.84 26.02 13.74
CA VAL A 611 -32.04 24.62 14.10
C VAL A 611 -33.01 24.52 15.25
N LYS A 612 -33.96 23.60 15.09
CA LYS A 612 -34.90 23.21 16.13
C LYS A 612 -34.90 21.69 16.26
N LEU A 613 -34.59 21.18 17.45
CA LEU A 613 -34.61 19.76 17.77
C LEU A 613 -35.62 19.54 18.91
N ALA A 614 -36.59 18.66 18.69
CA ALA A 614 -37.55 18.26 19.69
C ALA A 614 -37.40 16.77 19.99
N CYS A 615 -37.22 16.43 21.26
CA CYS A 615 -37.10 15.07 21.76
C CYS A 615 -38.13 14.80 22.86
#